data_AF-A0A660QK87-F1
#
_entry.id   AF-A0A660QK87-F1
#
_cell.length_a   1.000
_cell.length_b   1.000
_cell.length_c   1.000
_cell.angle_alpha   90.00
_cell.angle_beta   90.00
_cell.angle_gamma   90.00
#
_symmetry.space_group_name_H-M   'P 1'
#
loop_
_entity.id
_entity.type
_entity.pdbx_description
1 polymer ?
#
loop_
_entity_poly.entity_id
_entity_poly.type
_entity_poly.pdbx_seq_one_letter_code
_entity_poly.pdbx_strand_id
1 'polypeptide(L)'
;MKQITGSIVVFAFCLGSALAAEEIFTEANYPAPHHPVPINKGLSKGWVDSLYEQGEKPTYTGDQLDVVAMPVGGIAAGQIYLMGDGTLSDWQIFDHPLSYMLGQSGSSFNANIFPKPVKQGFAVAIKGSDGKEIVKTLKKGGFEKVVFNGQYPIGVVDYSDSGFPVDVKMEAYSPFIPLEARDSALPATIFEITVSNSSDQEVSANVLSWLGNGVNYTVKNRADFSGKTAFASEGDVAQLVHTDIQKVNVAENPRPEILFADF
;
A
#
# COMPACT_ATOMS: atom_id res chain seq x y z
N MET A 1 -64.87 -8.62 -31.80
CA MET A 1 -64.82 -10.07 -32.09
C MET A 1 -63.85 -10.70 -31.11
N LYS A 2 -64.34 -11.51 -30.18
CA LYS A 2 -63.52 -12.40 -29.35
C LYS A 2 -63.05 -13.54 -30.22
N GLN A 3 -61.75 -13.84 -30.23
CA GLN A 3 -61.27 -15.15 -30.64
C GLN A 3 -60.30 -15.66 -29.57
N ILE A 4 -60.64 -16.85 -29.10
CA ILE A 4 -59.97 -17.67 -28.09
C ILE A 4 -59.03 -18.62 -28.84
N THR A 5 -58.10 -19.23 -28.09
CA THR A 5 -57.39 -20.51 -28.34
C THR A 5 -56.03 -20.35 -29.06
N GLY A 6 -54.91 -20.89 -28.59
CA GLY A 6 -54.63 -21.77 -27.44
C GLY A 6 -53.12 -21.91 -27.23
N SER A 7 -52.74 -22.34 -26.03
CA SER A 7 -51.36 -22.55 -25.59
C SER A 7 -50.78 -23.88 -26.09
N ILE A 8 -49.52 -23.87 -26.51
CA ILE A 8 -48.64 -25.04 -26.47
C ILE A 8 -47.52 -24.70 -25.49
N VAL A 9 -47.53 -25.36 -24.33
CA VAL A 9 -46.42 -25.34 -23.37
C VAL A 9 -45.57 -26.57 -23.65
N VAL A 10 -44.34 -26.35 -24.12
CA VAL A 10 -43.34 -27.41 -24.26
C VAL A 10 -42.62 -27.55 -22.93
N PHE A 11 -42.82 -28.68 -22.26
CA PHE A 11 -41.95 -29.10 -21.16
C PHE A 11 -40.68 -29.70 -21.76
N ALA A 12 -39.58 -28.93 -21.78
CA ALA A 12 -38.26 -29.48 -21.97
C ALA A 12 -37.80 -30.09 -20.64
N PHE A 13 -37.84 -31.42 -20.54
CA PHE A 13 -37.12 -32.14 -19.50
C PHE A 13 -35.62 -31.98 -19.76
N CYS A 14 -34.94 -31.13 -18.98
CA CYS A 14 -33.49 -31.25 -18.79
C CYS A 14 -33.24 -32.55 -18.02
N LEU A 15 -33.01 -33.65 -18.74
CA LEU A 15 -32.31 -34.80 -18.18
C LEU A 15 -30.94 -34.30 -17.75
N GLY A 16 -30.75 -34.20 -16.44
CA GLY A 16 -29.50 -33.79 -15.82
C GLY A 16 -28.35 -34.62 -16.38
N SER A 17 -27.33 -33.90 -16.86
CA SER A 17 -26.04 -34.46 -17.26
C SER A 17 -25.30 -34.99 -16.03
N ALA A 18 -25.71 -36.17 -15.54
CA ALA A 18 -24.91 -37.00 -14.65
C ALA A 18 -23.83 -37.79 -15.42
N LEU A 19 -23.84 -37.75 -16.75
CA LEU A 19 -22.93 -38.50 -17.63
C LEU A 19 -21.54 -37.86 -17.83
N ALA A 20 -21.30 -36.63 -17.36
CA ALA A 20 -19.98 -35.99 -17.53
C ALA A 20 -18.97 -36.40 -16.46
N ALA A 21 -19.41 -36.87 -15.29
CA ALA A 21 -18.50 -37.22 -14.19
C ALA A 21 -17.93 -38.64 -14.32
N GLU A 22 -18.68 -39.61 -14.85
CA GLU A 22 -18.24 -41.00 -14.95
C GLU A 22 -17.13 -41.22 -16.00
N GLU A 23 -17.03 -40.39 -17.05
CA GLU A 23 -15.95 -40.51 -18.05
C GLU A 23 -14.60 -39.94 -17.57
N ILE A 24 -14.60 -39.09 -16.55
CA ILE A 24 -13.36 -38.42 -16.06
C ILE A 24 -12.54 -39.37 -15.17
N PHE A 25 -13.19 -40.29 -14.44
CA PHE A 25 -12.56 -41.18 -13.45
C PHE A 25 -12.39 -42.63 -13.95
N THR A 26 -11.82 -42.83 -15.14
CA THR A 26 -11.46 -44.16 -15.65
C THR A 26 -10.01 -44.53 -15.29
N GLU A 27 -9.68 -45.83 -15.17
CA GLU A 27 -8.29 -46.30 -14.93
C GLU A 27 -7.31 -45.76 -15.99
N ALA A 28 -7.78 -45.51 -17.22
CA ALA A 28 -6.99 -44.93 -18.29
C ALA A 28 -6.51 -43.48 -17.99
N ASN A 29 -7.22 -42.76 -17.11
CA ASN A 29 -6.88 -41.38 -16.70
C ASN A 29 -5.99 -41.31 -15.44
N TYR A 30 -5.72 -42.44 -14.76
CA TYR A 30 -4.87 -42.53 -13.57
C TYR A 30 -3.68 -43.46 -13.79
N PRO A 31 -2.48 -42.95 -14.14
CA PRO A 31 -1.29 -43.76 -14.18
C PRO A 31 -0.52 -43.62 -12.85
N ALA A 32 -0.22 -44.79 -12.28
CA ALA A 32 0.61 -45.06 -11.11
C ALA A 32 -0.03 -44.79 -9.72
N PRO A 33 0.04 -45.78 -8.78
CA PRO A 33 -0.55 -45.71 -7.44
C PRO A 33 0.03 -44.63 -6.51
N HIS A 34 1.01 -43.84 -6.96
CA HIS A 34 1.68 -42.80 -6.18
C HIS A 34 1.56 -41.38 -6.77
N HIS A 35 0.81 -41.19 -7.86
CA HIS A 35 0.58 -39.87 -8.42
C HIS A 35 -0.92 -39.55 -8.46
N PRO A 36 -1.46 -38.85 -7.44
CA PRO A 36 -2.91 -38.60 -7.31
C PRO A 36 -3.48 -37.62 -8.35
N VAL A 37 -2.66 -37.20 -9.33
CA VAL A 37 -2.86 -36.06 -10.21
C VAL A 37 -2.90 -36.64 -11.64
N PRO A 38 -4.07 -36.74 -12.28
CA PRO A 38 -4.23 -37.34 -13.62
C PRO A 38 -3.29 -36.72 -14.67
N ILE A 39 -2.72 -37.52 -15.58
CA ILE A 39 -1.89 -36.99 -16.68
C ILE A 39 -2.73 -36.11 -17.60
N ASN A 40 -3.90 -36.61 -18.01
CA ASN A 40 -4.87 -35.80 -18.74
C ASN A 40 -5.73 -35.02 -17.74
N LYS A 41 -5.61 -33.69 -17.75
CA LYS A 41 -6.38 -32.80 -16.88
C LYS A 41 -7.80 -32.52 -17.39
N GLY A 42 -8.15 -32.97 -18.60
CA GLY A 42 -9.43 -32.65 -19.23
C GLY A 42 -9.60 -31.15 -19.52
N LEU A 43 -8.50 -30.39 -19.52
CA LEU A 43 -8.52 -28.94 -19.75
C LEU A 43 -8.78 -28.70 -21.22
N SER A 44 -9.76 -27.85 -21.54
CA SER A 44 -10.06 -27.51 -22.92
C SER A 44 -8.87 -26.75 -23.53
N LYS A 45 -8.65 -26.95 -24.84
CA LYS A 45 -7.62 -26.19 -25.56
C LYS A 45 -7.82 -24.69 -25.38
N GLY A 46 -9.06 -24.20 -25.44
CA GLY A 46 -9.37 -22.78 -25.24
C GLY A 46 -9.01 -22.26 -23.84
N TRP A 47 -9.21 -23.06 -22.78
CA TRP A 47 -8.77 -22.67 -21.43
C TRP A 47 -7.25 -22.61 -21.34
N VAL A 48 -6.54 -23.59 -21.93
CA VAL A 48 -5.07 -23.57 -21.98
C VAL A 48 -4.55 -22.38 -22.78
N ASP A 49 -5.15 -22.09 -23.93
CA ASP A 49 -4.80 -20.93 -24.76
C ASP A 49 -4.98 -19.61 -23.97
N SER A 50 -6.03 -19.50 -23.14
CA SER A 50 -6.28 -18.32 -22.30
C SER A 50 -5.20 -18.05 -21.24
N LEU A 51 -4.41 -19.07 -20.83
CA LEU A 51 -3.29 -18.87 -19.90
C LEU A 51 -2.12 -18.09 -20.52
N TYR A 52 -2.04 -18.04 -21.85
CA TYR A 52 -1.02 -17.30 -22.59
C TYR A 52 -1.48 -15.91 -23.02
N GLU A 53 -2.76 -15.59 -22.81
CA GLU A 53 -3.28 -14.26 -23.07
C GLU A 53 -2.69 -13.26 -22.06
N GLN A 54 -2.38 -12.06 -22.54
CA GLN A 54 -1.88 -11.01 -21.66
C GLN A 54 -3.02 -10.53 -20.75
N GLY A 55 -2.89 -10.79 -19.46
CA GLY A 55 -3.86 -10.33 -18.46
C GLY A 55 -3.83 -8.81 -18.26
N GLU A 56 -4.90 -8.30 -17.65
CA GLU A 56 -4.94 -6.93 -17.15
C GLU A 56 -4.24 -6.81 -15.81
N LYS A 57 -3.68 -5.62 -15.53
CA LYS A 57 -3.08 -5.35 -14.22
C LYS A 57 -4.19 -5.29 -13.17
N PRO A 58 -4.08 -6.00 -12.03
CA PRO A 58 -5.06 -5.88 -10.98
C PRO A 58 -5.07 -4.45 -10.43
N THR A 59 -6.26 -3.88 -10.30
CA THR A 59 -6.46 -2.58 -9.67
C THR A 59 -7.40 -2.75 -8.49
N TYR A 60 -7.16 -1.96 -7.44
CA TYR A 60 -7.93 -1.99 -6.21
C TYR A 60 -8.56 -0.63 -5.97
N THR A 61 -9.81 -0.62 -5.52
CA THR A 61 -10.60 0.61 -5.27
C THR A 61 -11.53 0.44 -4.07
N GLY A 62 -12.13 1.53 -3.59
CA GLY A 62 -13.13 1.50 -2.53
C GLY A 62 -12.61 0.87 -1.23
N ASP A 63 -13.30 -0.15 -0.73
CA ASP A 63 -12.96 -0.81 0.54
C ASP A 63 -11.75 -1.76 0.43
N GLN A 64 -11.35 -2.13 -0.79
CA GLN A 64 -10.13 -2.91 -1.01
C GLN A 64 -8.88 -2.11 -0.59
N LEU A 65 -8.94 -0.78 -0.67
CA LEU A 65 -7.82 0.11 -0.31
C LEU A 65 -7.44 0.03 1.18
N ASP A 66 -8.37 -0.42 2.03
CA ASP A 66 -8.15 -0.52 3.47
C ASP A 66 -7.38 -1.79 3.86
N VAL A 67 -7.31 -2.77 2.95
CA VAL A 67 -6.73 -4.10 3.22
C VAL A 67 -5.56 -4.46 2.31
N VAL A 68 -5.43 -3.80 1.15
CA VAL A 68 -4.27 -4.00 0.27
C VAL A 68 -3.10 -3.13 0.76
N ALA A 69 -1.92 -3.74 0.84
CA ALA A 69 -0.68 -3.03 1.11
C ALA A 69 0.52 -3.71 0.47
N MET A 70 1.56 -2.94 0.17
CA MET A 70 2.79 -3.40 -0.46
C MET A 70 4.01 -2.90 0.34
N PRO A 71 5.03 -3.74 0.59
CA PRO A 71 6.25 -3.28 1.24
C PRO A 71 7.03 -2.31 0.34
N VAL A 72 7.49 -1.20 0.93
CA VAL A 72 8.30 -0.16 0.30
C VAL A 72 9.54 0.17 1.13
N GLY A 73 10.25 -0.88 1.55
CA GLY A 73 11.55 -0.79 2.23
C GLY A 73 12.62 -1.64 1.53
N GLY A 74 13.88 -1.20 1.61
CA GLY A 74 15.02 -1.94 1.07
C GLY A 74 15.23 -3.31 1.73
N ILE A 75 16.03 -4.16 1.09
CA ILE A 75 16.40 -5.48 1.60
C ILE A 75 17.04 -5.33 2.99
N ALA A 76 16.47 -6.01 3.99
CA ALA A 76 16.95 -6.02 5.37
C ALA A 76 17.07 -4.64 6.06
N ALA A 77 16.49 -3.57 5.50
CA ALA A 77 16.50 -2.22 6.08
C ALA A 77 15.43 -1.98 7.15
N GLY A 78 14.55 -2.97 7.37
CA GLY A 78 13.25 -2.78 8.01
C GLY A 78 12.21 -2.32 7.00
N GLN A 79 10.97 -2.79 7.14
CA GLN A 79 9.90 -2.52 6.17
C GLN A 79 8.93 -1.45 6.66
N ILE A 80 8.39 -0.71 5.70
CA ILE A 80 7.21 0.14 5.86
C ILE A 80 6.27 -0.26 4.72
N TYR A 81 4.97 -0.32 4.98
CA TYR A 81 3.98 -0.72 3.99
C TYR A 81 3.23 0.48 3.43
N LEU A 82 3.17 0.54 2.10
CA LEU A 82 2.29 1.42 1.35
C LEU A 82 0.89 0.80 1.29
N MET A 83 -0.09 1.46 1.89
CA MET A 83 -1.50 1.10 1.80
C MET A 83 -2.08 1.43 0.42
N GLY A 84 -3.20 0.81 0.07
CA GLY A 84 -3.89 1.09 -1.19
C GLY A 84 -4.28 2.56 -1.37
N ASP A 85 -4.45 3.32 -0.30
CA ASP A 85 -4.74 4.75 -0.37
C ASP A 85 -3.49 5.65 -0.51
N GLY A 86 -2.29 5.07 -0.55
CA GLY A 86 -1.01 5.77 -0.62
C GLY A 86 -0.45 6.24 0.72
N THR A 87 -1.12 5.94 1.84
CA THR A 87 -0.56 6.19 3.18
C THR A 87 0.38 5.07 3.63
N LEU A 88 1.28 5.38 4.55
CA LEU A 88 2.20 4.41 5.15
C LEU A 88 1.62 3.81 6.44
N SER A 89 1.80 2.49 6.62
CA SER A 89 1.44 1.72 7.81
C SER A 89 2.45 0.59 8.09
N ASP A 90 2.21 -0.19 9.15
CA ASP A 90 3.05 -1.35 9.55
C ASP A 90 4.55 -1.03 9.52
N TRP A 91 4.96 -0.04 10.31
CA TRP A 91 6.35 0.40 10.38
C TRP A 91 7.16 -0.57 11.25
N GLN A 92 7.95 -1.42 10.61
CA GLN A 92 8.80 -2.42 11.28
C GLN A 92 10.14 -1.84 11.75
N ILE A 93 10.41 -0.58 11.42
CA ILE A 93 11.65 0.14 11.78
C ILE A 93 11.71 0.58 13.24
N PHE A 94 10.67 0.32 14.04
CA PHE A 94 10.60 0.65 15.46
C PHE A 94 10.80 -0.56 16.37
N ASP A 95 11.82 -1.38 16.09
CA ASP A 95 12.18 -2.56 16.90
C ASP A 95 10.98 -3.50 17.17
N HIS A 96 10.08 -3.59 16.18
CA HIS A 96 8.89 -4.43 16.21
C HIS A 96 8.94 -5.38 15.01
N PRO A 97 9.60 -6.55 15.14
CA PRO A 97 9.80 -7.47 14.03
C PRO A 97 8.52 -8.20 13.60
N LEU A 98 7.41 -8.01 14.31
CA LEU A 98 6.12 -8.59 13.96
C LEU A 98 5.50 -7.75 12.83
N SER A 99 5.42 -8.36 11.65
CA SER A 99 4.62 -7.84 10.55
C SER A 99 3.16 -8.20 10.75
N TYR A 100 2.28 -7.20 10.68
CA TYR A 100 0.83 -7.44 10.62
C TYR A 100 0.40 -8.06 9.27
N MET A 101 1.29 -8.02 8.26
CA MET A 101 1.10 -8.52 6.90
C MET A 101 1.62 -9.95 6.69
N LEU A 102 2.77 -10.31 7.29
CA LEU A 102 3.44 -11.60 7.03
C LEU A 102 3.15 -12.70 8.05
N GLY A 103 2.58 -12.38 9.21
CA GLY A 103 1.95 -13.36 10.09
C GLY A 103 2.83 -14.37 10.80
N GLN A 104 2.41 -14.71 12.02
CA GLN A 104 2.57 -16.08 12.49
C GLN A 104 1.46 -16.92 11.83
N SER A 105 1.72 -17.47 10.64
CA SER A 105 0.99 -18.60 10.01
C SER A 105 -0.55 -18.50 9.88
N GLY A 106 -1.15 -17.30 9.85
CA GLY A 106 -2.61 -17.15 9.67
C GLY A 106 -3.16 -15.73 9.48
N SER A 107 -2.30 -14.70 9.34
CA SER A 107 -2.75 -13.29 9.31
C SER A 107 -3.06 -12.74 7.92
N SER A 108 -2.84 -13.50 6.83
CA SER A 108 -3.18 -13.06 5.47
C SER A 108 -4.70 -12.96 5.22
N PHE A 109 -5.52 -13.47 6.15
CA PHE A 109 -6.98 -13.52 6.05
C PHE A 109 -7.71 -12.70 7.11
N ASN A 110 -6.99 -12.13 8.08
CA ASN A 110 -7.58 -11.19 9.02
C ASN A 110 -7.39 -9.78 8.45
N ALA A 111 -8.50 -9.07 8.21
CA ALA A 111 -8.49 -7.65 7.90
C ALA A 111 -7.99 -6.88 9.13
N ASN A 112 -6.69 -6.90 9.34
CA ASN A 112 -6.05 -6.23 10.46
C ASN A 112 -6.09 -4.72 10.24
N ILE A 113 -6.35 -3.98 11.32
CA ILE A 113 -6.10 -2.54 11.33
C ILE A 113 -4.58 -2.37 11.32
N PHE A 114 -4.03 -1.88 10.21
CA PHE A 114 -2.60 -1.61 10.13
C PHE A 114 -2.26 -0.34 10.90
N PRO A 115 -1.43 -0.41 11.96
CA PRO A 115 -1.09 0.76 12.74
C PRO A 115 -0.32 1.76 11.90
N LYS A 116 -0.67 3.04 12.06
CA LYS A 116 0.03 4.19 11.49
C LYS A 116 0.71 4.95 12.64
N PRO A 117 1.87 4.47 13.13
CA PRO A 117 2.48 4.95 14.38
C PRO A 117 2.90 6.42 14.33
N VAL A 118 3.22 6.91 13.13
CA VAL A 118 3.66 8.28 12.87
C VAL A 118 2.66 8.97 11.95
N LYS A 119 2.30 10.21 12.26
CA LYS A 119 1.50 11.04 11.34
C LYS A 119 2.32 11.35 10.11
N GLN A 120 1.85 10.95 8.94
CA GLN A 120 2.54 11.16 7.67
C GLN A 120 1.53 11.37 6.55
N GLY A 121 1.98 11.90 5.42
CA GLY A 121 1.22 11.93 4.19
C GLY A 121 1.57 13.09 3.28
N PHE A 122 0.78 13.18 2.23
CA PHE A 122 0.92 14.18 1.19
C PHE A 122 -0.43 14.85 0.90
N ALA A 123 -0.40 16.05 0.37
CA ALA A 123 -1.58 16.75 -0.14
C ALA A 123 -1.20 17.53 -1.39
N VAL A 124 -2.18 17.79 -2.24
CA VAL A 124 -2.06 18.79 -3.30
C VAL A 124 -2.88 20.01 -2.92
N ALA A 125 -2.24 21.17 -2.97
CA ALA A 125 -2.86 22.47 -2.80
C ALA A 125 -2.92 23.16 -4.16
N ILE A 126 -4.11 23.49 -4.63
CA ILE A 126 -4.31 24.22 -5.88
C ILE A 126 -4.84 25.61 -5.60
N LYS A 127 -4.49 26.54 -6.48
CA LYS A 127 -5.03 27.89 -6.52
C LYS A 127 -5.45 28.23 -7.95
N GLY A 128 -6.75 28.45 -8.12
CA GLY A 128 -7.34 28.87 -9.39
C GLY A 128 -7.22 30.38 -9.63
N SER A 129 -7.76 30.83 -10.76
CA SER A 129 -7.80 32.25 -11.14
C SER A 129 -8.64 33.12 -10.19
N ASP A 130 -9.60 32.52 -9.48
CA ASP A 130 -10.40 33.16 -8.43
C ASP A 130 -9.60 33.44 -7.14
N GLY A 131 -8.35 32.95 -7.07
CA GLY A 131 -7.46 33.11 -5.94
C GLY A 131 -7.80 32.24 -4.74
N LYS A 132 -8.81 31.37 -4.82
CA LYS A 132 -9.20 30.47 -3.74
C LYS A 132 -8.26 29.27 -3.71
N GLU A 133 -7.73 28.97 -2.53
CA GLU A 133 -6.93 27.77 -2.31
C GLU A 133 -7.82 26.59 -1.91
N ILE A 134 -7.60 25.44 -2.54
CA ILE A 134 -8.25 24.18 -2.21
C ILE A 134 -7.16 23.15 -1.97
N VAL A 135 -7.21 22.48 -0.81
CA VAL A 135 -6.24 21.46 -0.42
C VAL A 135 -6.93 20.11 -0.33
N LYS A 136 -6.38 19.10 -1.01
CA LYS A 136 -6.84 17.70 -0.93
C LYS A 136 -5.69 16.80 -0.51
N THR A 137 -5.91 16.02 0.54
CA THR A 137 -4.94 15.02 1.01
C THR A 137 -4.91 13.81 0.06
N LEU A 138 -3.72 13.31 -0.27
CA LEU A 138 -3.52 12.11 -1.10
C LEU A 138 -3.80 10.85 -0.26
N LYS A 139 -5.09 10.53 -0.09
CA LYS A 139 -5.61 9.35 0.61
C LYS A 139 -7.08 9.09 0.27
N LYS A 140 -7.61 7.95 0.73
CA LYS A 140 -9.04 7.61 0.64
C LYS A 140 -9.85 8.69 1.37
N GLY A 141 -10.91 9.18 0.72
CA GLY A 141 -11.74 10.28 1.21
C GLY A 141 -11.19 11.69 0.96
N GLY A 142 -9.94 11.82 0.46
CA GLY A 142 -9.41 13.09 -0.02
C GLY A 142 -9.80 13.41 -1.46
N PHE A 143 -10.04 12.37 -2.26
CA PHE A 143 -10.47 12.42 -3.67
C PHE A 143 -11.68 11.51 -3.87
N GLU A 144 -12.52 11.85 -4.85
CA GLU A 144 -13.66 11.04 -5.29
C GLU A 144 -13.22 9.62 -5.70
N LYS A 145 -12.16 9.51 -6.50
CA LYS A 145 -11.65 8.23 -7.00
C LYS A 145 -10.18 8.07 -6.64
N VAL A 146 -9.88 6.94 -6.00
CA VAL A 146 -8.53 6.49 -5.65
C VAL A 146 -8.37 5.08 -6.19
N VAL A 147 -7.33 4.84 -6.98
CA VAL A 147 -7.03 3.54 -7.58
C VAL A 147 -5.63 3.12 -7.22
N PHE A 148 -5.49 1.92 -6.64
CA PHE A 148 -4.20 1.33 -6.34
C PHE A 148 -3.83 0.27 -7.36
N ASN A 149 -2.58 0.29 -7.81
CA ASN A 149 -1.95 -0.77 -8.57
C ASN A 149 -0.62 -1.16 -7.90
N GLY A 150 -0.61 -2.29 -7.20
CA GLY A 150 0.61 -2.81 -6.55
C GLY A 150 1.33 -3.81 -7.45
N GLN A 151 2.41 -3.40 -8.10
CA GLN A 151 3.30 -4.29 -8.85
C GLN A 151 4.71 -4.18 -8.26
N TYR A 152 4.98 -4.94 -7.19
CA TYR A 152 6.29 -4.92 -6.51
C TYR A 152 7.43 -5.00 -7.55
N PRO A 153 8.43 -4.09 -7.49
CA PRO A 153 8.76 -3.20 -6.37
C PRO A 153 8.06 -1.82 -6.35
N ILE A 154 7.15 -1.54 -7.28
CA ILE A 154 6.52 -0.22 -7.44
C ILE A 154 5.02 -0.28 -7.14
N GLY A 155 4.57 0.56 -6.22
CA GLY A 155 3.16 0.78 -5.94
C GLY A 155 2.74 2.09 -6.60
N VAL A 156 1.64 2.06 -7.35
CA VAL A 156 1.07 3.23 -8.01
C VAL A 156 -0.29 3.55 -7.39
N VAL A 157 -0.51 4.81 -7.04
CA VAL A 157 -1.80 5.33 -6.57
C VAL A 157 -2.22 6.50 -7.44
N ASP A 158 -3.36 6.35 -8.12
CA ASP A 158 -3.97 7.41 -8.92
C ASP A 158 -5.12 8.05 -8.13
N TYR A 159 -5.11 9.39 -8.10
CA TYR A 159 -6.12 10.22 -7.45
C TYR A 159 -6.77 11.14 -8.50
N SER A 160 -8.09 11.03 -8.65
CA SER A 160 -8.86 11.85 -9.58
C SER A 160 -10.20 12.26 -8.96
N ASP A 161 -10.71 13.43 -9.33
CA ASP A 161 -11.97 13.95 -8.82
C ASP A 161 -12.63 14.87 -9.85
N SER A 162 -13.89 14.59 -10.19
CA SER A 162 -14.58 15.27 -11.30
C SER A 162 -14.71 16.79 -11.09
N GLY A 163 -14.70 17.26 -9.84
CA GLY A 163 -14.77 18.68 -9.48
C GLY A 163 -13.42 19.32 -9.17
N PHE A 164 -12.31 18.63 -9.45
CA PHE A 164 -10.96 19.09 -9.14
C PHE A 164 -10.11 19.12 -10.43
N PRO A 165 -9.48 20.25 -10.77
CA PRO A 165 -8.86 20.46 -12.07
C PRO A 165 -7.55 19.70 -12.29
N VAL A 166 -7.04 18.98 -11.29
CA VAL A 166 -5.78 18.24 -11.39
C VAL A 166 -5.97 16.79 -10.97
N ASP A 167 -5.34 15.90 -11.73
CA ASP A 167 -5.14 14.50 -11.36
C ASP A 167 -3.75 14.34 -10.74
N VAL A 168 -3.64 13.43 -9.78
CA VAL A 168 -2.37 13.15 -9.10
C VAL A 168 -2.03 11.68 -9.21
N LYS A 169 -0.82 11.37 -9.65
CA LYS A 169 -0.24 10.02 -9.61
C LYS A 169 0.88 9.98 -8.59
N MET A 170 0.84 9.01 -7.68
CA MET A 170 1.91 8.71 -6.73
C MET A 170 2.54 7.37 -7.10
N GLU A 171 3.85 7.34 -7.30
CA GLU A 171 4.63 6.12 -7.38
C GLU A 171 5.48 6.00 -6.10
N ALA A 172 5.39 4.86 -5.42
CA ALA A 172 6.09 4.64 -4.17
C ALA A 172 6.84 3.30 -4.20
N TYR A 173 8.13 3.36 -3.88
CA TYR A 173 9.03 2.21 -3.99
C TYR A 173 10.29 2.39 -3.13
N SER A 174 11.01 1.29 -2.91
CA SER A 174 12.44 1.34 -2.58
C SER A 174 13.22 0.95 -3.83
N PRO A 175 14.43 1.49 -4.04
CA PRO A 175 15.24 1.10 -5.19
C PRO A 175 15.51 -0.40 -5.10
N PHE A 176 14.89 -1.22 -5.96
CA PHE A 176 15.09 -2.66 -6.00
C PHE A 176 15.67 -3.02 -7.36
N ILE A 177 17.00 -3.11 -7.42
CA ILE A 177 17.77 -3.14 -8.64
C ILE A 177 18.34 -4.56 -8.79
N PRO A 178 17.91 -5.33 -9.82
CA PRO A 178 18.43 -6.67 -10.04
C PRO A 178 19.96 -6.68 -10.09
N LEU A 179 20.56 -7.64 -9.39
CA LEU A 179 22.01 -7.83 -9.26
C LEU A 179 22.77 -6.75 -8.46
N GLU A 180 22.11 -5.67 -8.03
CA GLU A 180 22.72 -4.60 -7.22
C GLU A 180 22.21 -4.67 -5.78
N ALA A 181 22.70 -5.66 -5.03
CA ALA A 181 22.25 -5.93 -3.67
C ALA A 181 22.47 -4.76 -2.70
N ARG A 182 23.56 -4.00 -2.87
CA ARG A 182 23.91 -2.86 -2.00
C ARG A 182 22.88 -1.74 -2.13
N ASP A 183 22.57 -1.34 -3.36
CA ASP A 183 21.61 -0.27 -3.61
C ASP A 183 20.19 -0.74 -3.31
N SER A 184 19.93 -2.04 -3.50
CA SER A 184 18.67 -2.68 -3.11
C SER A 184 18.44 -2.75 -1.60
N ALA A 185 19.49 -2.56 -0.79
CA ALA A 185 19.44 -2.58 0.67
C ALA A 185 19.33 -1.19 1.31
N LEU A 186 19.18 -0.12 0.51
CA LEU A 186 19.07 1.25 1.05
C LEU A 186 17.83 1.39 1.96
N PRO A 187 17.96 2.01 3.15
CA PRO A 187 16.84 2.30 4.04
C PRO A 187 16.07 3.53 3.56
N ALA A 188 15.52 3.46 2.35
CA ALA A 188 14.88 4.57 1.66
C ALA A 188 13.56 4.14 1.02
N THR A 189 12.52 4.94 1.24
CA THR A 189 11.25 4.90 0.50
C THR A 189 11.17 6.17 -0.33
N ILE A 190 11.01 6.02 -1.63
CA ILE A 190 10.89 7.11 -2.59
C ILE A 190 9.42 7.28 -2.94
N PHE A 191 8.97 8.53 -3.01
CA PHE A 191 7.65 8.92 -3.50
C PHE A 191 7.83 9.87 -4.67
N GLU A 192 7.42 9.46 -5.86
CA GLU A 192 7.33 10.33 -7.03
C GLU A 192 5.88 10.78 -7.19
N ILE A 193 5.64 12.09 -7.11
CA ILE A 193 4.30 12.68 -7.19
C ILE A 193 4.21 13.51 -8.47
N THR A 194 3.39 13.04 -9.40
CA THR A 194 3.09 13.75 -10.65
C THR A 194 1.72 14.39 -10.54
N VAL A 195 1.67 15.71 -10.71
CA VAL A 195 0.41 16.48 -10.76
C VAL A 195 0.16 16.89 -12.20
N SER A 196 -0.98 16.50 -12.75
CA SER A 196 -1.37 16.80 -14.13
C SER A 196 -2.61 17.69 -14.14
N ASN A 197 -2.55 18.83 -14.82
CA ASN A 197 -3.74 19.66 -15.05
C ASN A 197 -4.59 19.03 -16.17
N SER A 198 -5.75 18.50 -15.82
CA SER A 198 -6.71 17.89 -16.74
C SER A 198 -7.83 18.84 -17.16
N SER A 199 -7.77 20.10 -16.71
CA SER A 199 -8.72 21.16 -17.07
C SER A 199 -8.21 22.07 -18.19
N ASP A 200 -9.09 22.95 -18.68
CA ASP A 200 -8.78 24.02 -19.62
C ASP A 200 -8.37 25.34 -18.93
N GLN A 201 -8.30 25.35 -17.61
CA GLN A 201 -7.96 26.53 -16.81
C GLN A 201 -6.49 26.49 -16.39
N GLU A 202 -5.87 27.66 -16.26
CA GLU A 202 -4.56 27.76 -15.62
C GLU A 202 -4.69 27.57 -14.11
N VAL A 203 -3.86 26.70 -13.54
CA VAL A 203 -3.89 26.34 -12.11
C VAL A 203 -2.47 26.35 -11.57
N SER A 204 -2.26 27.02 -10.44
CA SER A 204 -1.05 26.86 -9.64
C SER A 204 -1.23 25.69 -8.69
N ALA A 205 -0.30 24.74 -8.67
CA ALA A 205 -0.36 23.55 -7.84
C ALA A 205 0.92 23.41 -6.99
N ASN A 206 0.75 23.03 -5.73
CA ASN A 206 1.82 22.72 -4.79
C ASN A 206 1.59 21.32 -4.20
N VAL A 207 2.67 20.56 -4.02
CA VAL A 207 2.65 19.32 -3.26
C VAL A 207 3.13 19.63 -1.84
N LEU A 208 2.29 19.31 -0.87
CA LEU A 208 2.59 19.42 0.55
C LEU A 208 2.92 18.03 1.09
N SER A 209 3.89 17.94 1.98
CA SER A 209 4.22 16.71 2.70
C SER A 209 4.36 16.98 4.20
N TRP A 210 4.08 15.95 5.00
CA TRP A 210 4.37 15.99 6.43
C TRP A 210 4.84 14.63 6.91
N LEU A 211 5.78 14.65 7.85
CA LEU A 211 6.25 13.47 8.56
C LEU A 211 6.45 13.85 10.04
N GLY A 212 5.81 13.09 10.92
CA GLY A 212 5.97 13.23 12.35
C GLY A 212 7.32 12.69 12.80
N ASN A 213 7.85 13.24 13.90
CA ASN A 213 9.07 12.73 14.49
C ASN A 213 8.83 11.35 15.12
N GLY A 214 9.38 10.29 14.50
CA GLY A 214 9.35 8.92 14.96
C GLY A 214 10.58 8.48 15.77
N VAL A 215 11.54 9.37 16.04
CA VAL A 215 12.74 9.02 16.81
C VAL A 215 12.34 8.57 18.21
N ASN A 216 12.96 7.47 18.67
CA ASN A 216 12.67 6.87 19.98
C ASN A 216 11.19 6.50 20.19
N TYR A 217 10.45 6.18 19.12
CA TYR A 217 9.02 5.88 19.17
C TYR A 217 8.65 4.84 20.24
N THR A 218 9.44 3.78 20.41
CA THR A 218 9.21 2.70 21.38
C THR A 218 9.47 3.11 22.83
N VAL A 219 10.33 4.08 23.07
CA VAL A 219 10.77 4.50 24.42
C VAL A 219 10.26 5.89 24.82
N LYS A 220 9.41 6.52 24.01
CA LYS A 220 8.82 7.85 24.27
C LYS A 220 8.12 8.01 25.63
N ASN A 221 7.66 6.90 26.21
CA ASN A 221 7.01 6.87 27.53
C ASN A 221 7.94 6.41 28.66
N ARG A 222 9.21 6.11 28.36
CA ARG A 222 10.18 5.51 29.29
C ARG A 222 11.47 6.31 29.44
N ALA A 223 11.74 7.25 28.54
CA ALA A 223 12.94 8.08 28.55
C ALA A 223 12.59 9.56 28.53
N ASP A 224 13.41 10.39 29.18
CA ASP A 224 13.22 11.83 29.26
C ASP A 224 13.95 12.54 28.11
N PHE A 225 13.23 12.66 26.99
CA PHE A 225 13.70 13.39 25.82
C PHE A 225 12.57 14.25 25.24
N SER A 226 12.94 15.19 24.39
CA SER A 226 12.03 15.91 23.51
C SER A 226 12.41 15.65 22.06
N GLY A 227 11.43 15.38 21.21
CA GLY A 227 11.68 15.31 19.77
C GLY A 227 12.08 16.70 19.24
N LYS A 228 13.11 16.74 18.41
CA LYS A 228 13.53 17.93 17.67
C LYS A 228 13.42 17.66 16.18
N THR A 229 12.89 18.63 15.45
CA THR A 229 12.84 18.59 13.99
C THR A 229 13.59 19.80 13.47
N ALA A 230 14.57 19.56 12.61
CA ALA A 230 15.26 20.60 11.87
C ALA A 230 14.77 20.58 10.41
N PHE A 231 14.69 21.77 9.81
CA PHE A 231 14.34 21.95 8.41
C PHE A 231 15.45 22.76 7.74
N ALA A 232 15.84 22.35 6.55
CA ALA A 232 16.75 23.09 5.69
C ALA A 232 16.29 22.96 4.24
N SER A 233 16.58 23.95 3.40
CA SER A 233 16.28 23.90 1.98
C SER A 233 17.34 24.64 1.18
N GLU A 234 17.68 24.10 0.02
CA GLU A 234 18.60 24.69 -0.95
C GLU A 234 18.08 24.41 -2.37
N GLY A 235 17.76 25.47 -3.11
CA GLY A 235 17.13 25.36 -4.43
C GLY A 235 15.82 24.56 -4.36
N ASP A 236 15.72 23.53 -5.20
CA ASP A 236 14.55 22.63 -5.30
C ASP A 236 14.58 21.48 -4.28
N VAL A 237 15.59 21.46 -3.39
CA VAL A 237 15.76 20.41 -2.39
C VAL A 237 15.38 20.96 -1.01
N ALA A 238 14.50 20.25 -0.32
CA ALA A 238 14.19 20.47 1.08
C ALA A 238 14.47 19.21 1.90
N GLN A 239 14.96 19.40 3.11
CA GLN A 239 15.28 18.34 4.05
C GLN A 239 14.56 18.58 5.38
N LEU A 240 13.92 17.53 5.88
CA LEU A 240 13.39 17.48 7.24
C LEU A 240 14.18 16.41 8.02
N VAL A 241 14.84 16.81 9.09
CA VAL A 241 15.63 15.90 9.94
C VAL A 241 14.99 15.80 11.31
N HIS A 242 14.62 14.59 11.70
CA HIS A 242 14.10 14.30 13.03
C HIS A 242 15.21 13.76 13.92
N THR A 243 15.38 14.36 15.09
CA THR A 243 16.29 13.93 16.16
C THR A 243 15.56 13.97 17.50
N ASP A 244 16.24 13.60 18.56
CA ASP A 244 15.85 13.88 19.94
C ASP A 244 16.85 14.84 20.60
N ILE A 245 16.43 15.43 21.72
CA ILE A 245 17.30 16.11 22.67
C ILE A 245 17.00 15.52 24.04
N GLN A 246 18.02 15.04 24.75
CA GLN A 246 17.88 14.65 26.15
C GLN A 246 17.44 15.86 26.97
N LYS A 247 16.39 15.69 27.78
CA LYS A 247 16.07 16.74 28.75
C LYS A 247 17.14 16.69 29.83
N VAL A 248 17.98 17.71 29.87
CA VAL A 248 18.90 17.89 30.99
C VAL A 248 18.06 18.27 32.19
N ASN A 249 17.83 17.31 33.08
CA ASN A 249 17.31 17.60 34.41
C ASN A 249 18.41 18.31 35.18
N VAL A 250 18.45 19.64 35.08
CA VAL A 250 19.24 20.46 36.01
C VAL A 250 18.55 20.32 37.35
N ALA A 251 19.11 19.49 38.24
CA ALA A 251 18.61 19.40 39.61
C ALA A 251 18.63 20.81 40.23
N GLU A 252 17.48 21.28 40.74
CA GLU A 252 17.37 22.60 41.39
C GLU A 252 18.34 22.77 42.58
N ASN A 253 18.85 21.64 43.12
CA ASN A 253 19.94 21.57 44.08
C ASN A 253 20.96 20.53 43.62
N PRO A 254 22.03 20.91 42.89
CA PRO A 254 23.12 20.00 42.62
C PRO A 254 23.75 19.58 43.96
N ARG A 255 23.89 18.27 44.18
CA ARG A 255 24.60 17.74 45.36
C ARG A 255 26.01 18.35 45.36
N PRO A 256 26.48 18.97 46.45
CA PRO A 256 27.81 19.57 46.47
C PRO A 256 28.86 18.51 46.15
N GLU A 257 29.81 18.88 45.29
CA GLU A 257 30.94 18.02 44.93
C GLU A 257 31.71 17.66 46.21
N ILE A 258 31.78 16.36 46.51
CA ILE A 258 32.67 15.87 47.55
C ILE A 258 34.02 15.70 46.88
N LEU A 259 34.96 16.59 47.16
CA LEU A 259 36.37 16.32 46.89
C LEU A 259 36.75 15.07 47.67
N PHE A 260 36.98 13.97 46.94
CA PHE A 260 37.70 12.84 47.51
C PHE A 260 39.07 13.37 47.90
N ALA A 261 39.31 13.42 49.21
CA ALA A 261 40.53 13.98 49.79
C ALA A 261 41.76 13.54 49.01
N ASP A 262 42.65 14.49 48.73
CA ASP A 262 44.01 14.23 48.27
C ASP A 262 44.65 13.25 49.26
N PHE A 263 44.83 12.01 48.82
CA PHE A 263 45.58 10.97 49.53
C PHE A 263 47.08 11.12 49.29
#